data_AF-A0A350NL17-F1
#
_entry.id   AF-A0A350NL17-F1
#
_cell.length_a   1.000
_cell.length_b   1.000
_cell.length_c   1.000
_cell.angle_alpha   90.00
_cell.angle_beta   90.00
_cell.angle_gamma   90.00
#
_symmetry.space_group_name_H-M   'P 1'
#
loop_
_entity.id
_entity.type
_entity.pdbx_description
1 polymer ?
#
loop_
_entity_poly.entity_id
_entity_poly.type
_entity_poly.pdbx_seq_one_letter_code
_entity_poly.pdbx_strand_id
1 'polypeptide(L)' 'MSRRENPLVIQSDYTVLLEVDNPNFEEARAVLSTFAELLKSPEYFHTYQITPISLWNAAASKVT' A
#
# COMPACT_ATOMS: atom_id res chain seq x y z
N MET A 1 -14.14 13.78 10.12
CA MET A 1 -13.59 12.42 9.96
C MET A 1 -12.19 12.41 10.56
N SER A 2 -11.97 11.61 11.60
CA SER A 2 -10.67 11.53 12.26
C SER A 2 -9.68 10.85 11.31
N ARG A 3 -8.52 11.47 11.07
CA ARG A 3 -7.43 10.92 10.23
C ARG A 3 -6.90 9.55 10.71
N ARG A 4 -7.34 9.09 11.89
CA ARG A 4 -6.91 7.84 12.53
C ARG A 4 -7.51 6.56 11.95
N GLU A 5 -8.50 6.65 11.06
CA GLU A 5 -9.11 5.45 10.46
C GLU A 5 -8.41 4.97 9.18
N ASN A 6 -7.59 5.81 8.54
CA ASN A 6 -6.91 5.45 7.31
C ASN A 6 -5.51 4.88 7.60
N PRO A 7 -5.23 3.61 7.26
CA PRO A 7 -3.95 2.97 7.56
C PRO A 7 -2.80 3.42 6.65
N LEU A 8 -3.08 4.25 5.63
CA LEU A 8 -2.14 4.59 4.56
C LEU A 8 -1.61 6.02 4.65
N VAL A 9 -0.28 6.15 4.49
CA VAL A 9 0.39 7.42 4.21
C VAL A 9 1.07 7.32 2.85
N ILE A 10 0.64 8.16 1.91
CA ILE A 10 1.18 8.22 0.55
C ILE A 10 2.13 9.41 0.46
N GLN A 11 3.33 9.17 -0.04
CA GLN A 11 4.38 10.17 -0.22
C GLN A 11 4.49 10.60 -1.68
N SER A 12 5.11 11.77 -1.93
CA SER A 12 5.24 12.36 -3.27
C SER A 12 6.15 11.58 -4.22
N ASP A 13 7.01 10.72 -3.66
CA ASP A 13 7.92 9.82 -4.38
C ASP A 13 7.30 8.44 -4.66
N TYR A 14 5.99 8.31 -4.48
CA TYR A 14 5.23 7.07 -4.64
C TYR A 14 5.56 5.95 -3.63
N THR A 15 6.23 6.31 -2.53
CA THR A 15 6.33 5.44 -1.36
C THR A 15 4.99 5.44 -0.62
N VAL A 16 4.54 4.26 -0.19
CA VAL A 16 3.34 4.07 0.64
C VAL A 16 3.73 3.40 1.95
N LEU A 17 3.39 4.03 3.07
CA LEU A 17 3.52 3.44 4.40
C LEU A 17 2.16 2.90 4.84
N LEU A 18 2.14 1.65 5.27
CA LEU A 18 0.96 0.96 5.77
C LEU A 18 1.16 0.64 7.26
N GLU A 19 0.33 1.23 8.12
CA GLU A 19 0.35 1.03 9.58
C GLU A 19 -0.15 -0.36 9.97
N VAL A 20 0.66 -1.12 10.72
CA VAL A 20 0.38 -2.52 11.08
C VAL A 20 -0.74 -2.65 12.12
N ASP A 21 -0.76 -1.78 13.14
CA ASP A 21 -1.74 -1.85 14.24
C ASP A 21 -3.14 -1.32 13.88
N ASN A 22 -3.33 -0.91 12.63
CA ASN A 22 -4.60 -0.37 12.17
C ASN A 22 -5.62 -1.50 11.90
N PRO A 23 -6.90 -1.38 12.33
CA PRO A 23 -7.92 -2.39 12.05
C PRO A 23 -8.10 -2.75 10.57
N ASN A 24 -7.80 -1.81 9.67
CA ASN A 24 -7.93 -2.00 8.22
C ASN A 24 -6.64 -2.51 7.55
N PHE A 25 -5.63 -2.91 8.34
CA PHE A 25 -4.31 -3.31 7.83
C PHE A 25 -4.38 -4.44 6.79
N GLU A 26 -5.07 -5.54 7.09
CA GLU A 26 -5.11 -6.70 6.19
C GLU A 26 -5.83 -6.40 4.88
N GLU A 27 -6.92 -5.64 4.93
CA GLU A 27 -7.64 -5.21 3.72
C GLU A 27 -6.77 -4.27 2.87
N ALA A 28 -6.17 -3.26 3.49
CA ALA A 28 -5.28 -2.34 2.81
C ALA A 28 -4.05 -3.04 2.22
N ARG A 29 -3.48 -4.00 2.95
CA ARG A 29 -2.37 -4.84 2.50
C ARG A 29 -2.75 -5.65 1.25
N ALA A 30 -3.90 -6.31 1.28
CA ALA A 30 -4.38 -7.12 0.16
C ALA A 30 -4.57 -6.26 -1.11
N VAL A 31 -5.16 -5.08 -0.96
CA VAL A 31 -5.37 -4.14 -2.07
C VAL A 31 -4.03 -3.59 -2.58
N LEU A 32 -3.13 -3.15 -1.70
CA LEU A 32 -1.81 -2.61 -2.09
C LEU A 32 -0.99 -3.61 -2.89
N SER A 33 -1.01 -4.89 -2.48
CA SER A 33 -0.28 -5.96 -3.18
C SER A 33 -0.73 -6.17 -4.63
N THR A 34 -1.86 -5.60 -5.06
CA THR A 34 -2.31 -5.69 -6.46
C THR A 34 -1.60 -4.70 -7.40
N PHE A 35 -1.10 -3.57 -6.88
CA PHE A 35 -0.54 -2.49 -7.71
C PHE A 35 0.75 -1.84 -7.17
N ALA A 36 1.24 -2.27 -6.00
CA ALA A 36 2.46 -1.77 -5.39
C ALA A 36 3.37 -2.92 -4.93
N GLU A 37 4.68 -2.69 -4.97
CA GLU A 37 5.69 -3.67 -4.58
C GLU A 37 6.06 -3.49 -3.11
N LEU A 38 6.09 -4.58 -2.33
CA LEU A 38 6.55 -4.55 -0.95
C LEU A 38 8.07 -4.40 -0.90
N LEU A 39 8.56 -3.32 -0.29
CA LEU A 39 9.98 -3.08 -0.08
C LEU A 39 10.48 -3.66 1.26
N LYS A 40 9.71 -3.46 2.34
CA LYS A 40 10.05 -3.92 3.70
C LYS A 40 8.82 -4.07 4.58
N SER A 41 8.86 -5.00 5.53
CA SER A 41 7.79 -5.30 6.50
C SER A 41 8.30 -5.35 7.96
N PRO A 42 8.74 -4.21 8.53
CA PRO A 42 9.02 -4.10 9.96
C PRO A 42 7.73 -4.05 10.80
N GLU A 43 7.89 -4.11 12.12
CA GLU A 43 6.80 -4.23 13.12
C GLU A 43 5.70 -3.18 13.02
N TYR A 44 6.03 -1.90 12.75
CA TYR A 44 5.04 -0.81 12.81
C TYR A 44 4.51 -0.36 11.45
N PHE A 45 5.34 -0.41 10.40
CA PHE A 45 4.98 0.12 9.09
C PHE A 45 5.54 -0.73 7.96
N HIS A 46 4.66 -1.31 7.15
CA HIS A 46 5.07 -1.87 5.88
C HIS A 46 5.32 -0.75 4.88
N THR A 47 6.37 -0.87 4.07
CA THR A 47 6.69 0.10 3.03
C THR A 47 6.52 -0.53 1.67
N TYR A 48 5.72 0.11 0.84
CA TYR A 48 5.49 -0.25 -0.55
C TYR A 48 5.99 0.85 -1.49
N GLN A 49 6.27 0.49 -2.73
CA GLN A 49 6.59 1.41 -3.81
C GLN A 49 5.61 1.20 -4.96
N ILE A 50 4.97 2.27 -5.42
CA ILE A 50 4.27 2.23 -6.70
C ILE A 50 5.28 2.57 -7.80
N THR A 51 5.37 1.70 -8.81
CA THR A 51 6.26 1.86 -9.96
C THR A 51 5.45 1.82 -11.26
N PRO A 52 5.97 2.34 -12.38
CA PRO A 52 5.29 2.19 -13.66
C PRO A 52 5.02 0.72 -14.04
N ILE A 53 5.92 -0.20 -13.68
CA ILE A 53 5.75 -1.63 -13.95
C ILE A 53 4.73 -2.29 -13.03
N SER A 54 4.67 -1.91 -11.74
CA SER A 54 3.66 -2.44 -10.81
C SER A 54 2.25 -2.05 -11.26
N LEU A 55 2.07 -0.82 -11.74
CA LEU A 55 0.80 -0.34 -12.31
C LEU A 55 0.45 -1.06 -13.61
N TRP A 56 1.41 -1.27 -14.51
CA TRP A 56 1.18 -1.99 -15.75
C TRP A 56 0.76 -3.45 -15.48
N ASN A 57 1.44 -4.12 -14.55
CA ASN A 57 1.11 -5.47 -14.12
C ASN A 57 -0.31 -5.54 -13.50
N ALA A 58 -0.68 -4.54 -12.70
CA ALA A 58 -2.02 -4.44 -12.11
C ALA A 58 -3.09 -4.29 -13.19
N ALA A 59 -2.90 -3.35 -14.11
CA ALA A 59 -3.83 -3.10 -15.21
C ALA A 59 -3.98 -4.33 -16.13
N ALA A 60 -2.87 -5.00 -16.45
CA ALA A 60 -2.89 -6.24 -17.22
C ALA A 60 -3.66 -7.38 -16.51
N SER A 61 -3.63 -7.38 -15.18
CA SER A 61 -4.37 -8.32 -14.33
C SER A 61 -5.84 -7.91 -14.09
N LYS A 62 -6.34 -6.87 -14.79
CA LYS A 62 -7.69 -6.31 -14.67
C LYS A 62 -8.00 -5.74 -13.28
N VAL A 63 -6.99 -5.25 -12.57
CA VAL A 63 -7.18 -4.38 -11.41
C VAL A 63 -7.62 -3.01 -11.95
N THR A 64 -8.85 -2.58 -11.65
CA THR A 64 -9.45 -1.33 -12.14
C THR A 64 -10.25 -0.64 -11.06
#